data_AF-A0AAV0SXH0-F1
#
_entry.id   AF-A0AAV0SXH0-F1
#
_cell.length_a   1.000
_cell.length_b   1.000
_cell.length_c   1.000
_cell.angle_alpha   90.00
_cell.angle_beta   90.00
_cell.angle_gamma   90.00
#
_symmetry.space_group_name_H-M   'P 1'
#
loop_
_entity.id
_entity.type
_entity.pdbx_description
1 polymer ?
#
loop_
_entity_poly.entity_id
_entity_poly.type
_entity_poly.pdbx_seq_one_letter_code
_entity_poly.pdbx_strand_id
1 'polypeptide(L)'
;METSAGQRAERLKQQAIQQTIEEAANQKVLQHYTKTVYFNEQWVSLLSKMSGLVGLMSFVEVQRMRQSARGIDFTTGFELLTVGIGVSTVLFIRRWLNPLLAFKVAFVFSLLQGFWFATSYTSRVMGRPRLAGDLSTEQLPFGLIYFTVCWISDRFMMRSQDIAKQTADDLRAVLKRKYRDDPTWRDVAKVPQDDGPDPIVSIAYAPEFTDVMDCFRGVLKTNEYSERTLALTLDVINANPANYTVWYFRRRVLEALGSDLRAELRFTADMALEHPKNYQIWNYRREICTMINDGSDEKLLCALSFDVDAKNYHAWAHRQWAVKTFSLWDGELEFVDKMLQEDVRNNSAWNHRWVVLNNTDGLASNEERQREVDYTLEKIAVAVHNESPWNYLRGLVRGHETTFAAQLKGKTREILAATDDCIFAAALLVDLLVNEATAEAVDEAKKHLEILMNETDRVRKAYWQFRLSTLK
;
A
#
# COMPACT_ATOMS: atom_id res chain seq x y z
N MET A 1 -5.67 55.05 26.59
CA MET A 1 -5.41 54.80 25.14
C MET A 1 -4.78 53.42 24.86
N GLU A 2 -4.62 52.55 25.87
CA GLU A 2 -3.93 51.25 25.72
C GLU A 2 -4.84 50.04 25.39
N THR A 3 -6.16 50.22 25.33
CA THR A 3 -7.12 49.11 25.12
C THR A 3 -7.37 48.74 23.66
N SER A 4 -7.04 49.62 22.71
CA SER A 4 -7.32 49.41 21.28
C SER A 4 -6.31 48.48 20.59
N ALA A 5 -5.03 48.57 20.97
CA ALA A 5 -3.96 47.78 20.36
C ALA A 5 -4.02 46.30 20.75
N GLY A 6 -4.25 46.00 22.04
CA GLY A 6 -4.40 44.61 22.53
C GLY A 6 -5.64 43.91 21.96
N GLN A 7 -6.77 44.62 21.88
CA GLN A 7 -8.00 44.10 21.26
C GLN A 7 -7.88 43.91 19.74
N ARG A 8 -6.97 44.64 19.09
CA ARG A 8 -6.67 44.48 17.66
C ARG A 8 -5.74 43.27 17.44
N ALA A 9 -4.72 43.11 18.28
CA ALA A 9 -3.83 41.94 18.24
C ALA A 9 -4.59 40.64 18.49
N GLU A 10 -5.50 40.62 19.47
CA GLU A 10 -6.31 39.43 19.77
C GLU A 10 -7.28 39.08 18.64
N ARG A 11 -7.89 40.09 18.00
CA ARG A 11 -8.72 39.88 16.80
C ARG A 11 -7.93 39.35 15.61
N LEU A 12 -6.72 39.87 15.38
CA LEU A 12 -5.83 39.36 14.33
C LEU A 12 -5.41 37.92 14.59
N LYS A 13 -5.13 37.57 15.84
CA LYS A 13 -4.82 36.19 16.26
C LYS A 13 -6.00 35.25 16.02
N GLN A 14 -7.21 35.66 16.41
CA GLN A 14 -8.43 34.88 16.17
C GLN A 14 -8.74 34.71 14.67
N GLN A 15 -8.53 35.76 13.87
CA GLN A 15 -8.68 35.69 12.41
C GLN A 15 -7.65 34.75 11.77
N ALA A 16 -6.39 34.81 12.21
CA ALA A 16 -5.35 33.92 11.72
C ALA A 16 -5.67 32.46 12.07
N ILE A 17 -6.09 32.17 13.31
CA ILE A 17 -6.52 30.84 13.74
C ILE A 17 -7.70 30.35 12.90
N GLN A 18 -8.69 31.21 12.65
CA GLN A 18 -9.86 30.85 11.84
C GLN A 18 -9.46 30.54 10.38
N GLN A 19 -8.56 31.32 9.79
CA GLN A 19 -8.02 31.06 8.45
C GLN A 19 -7.22 29.75 8.40
N THR A 20 -6.41 29.47 9.42
CA THR A 20 -5.68 28.19 9.51
C THR A 20 -6.63 27.00 9.67
N ILE A 21 -7.71 27.13 10.43
CA ILE A 21 -8.75 26.10 10.57
C ILE A 21 -9.45 25.86 9.24
N GLU A 22 -9.79 26.93 8.52
CA GLU A 22 -10.42 26.87 7.21
C GLU A 22 -9.48 26.22 6.18
N GLU A 23 -8.20 26.59 6.15
CA GLU A 23 -7.17 25.96 5.31
C GLU A 23 -6.98 24.48 5.61
N ALA A 24 -6.91 24.10 6.90
CA ALA A 24 -6.80 22.71 7.30
C ALA A 24 -8.05 21.88 6.94
N ALA A 25 -9.25 22.48 7.08
CA ALA A 25 -10.49 21.86 6.64
C ALA A 25 -10.50 21.69 5.11
N ASN A 26 -10.01 22.70 4.39
CA ASN A 26 -9.93 22.70 2.94
C ASN A 26 -8.94 21.65 2.42
N GLN A 27 -7.78 21.51 3.06
CA GLN A 27 -6.78 20.49 2.72
C GLN A 27 -7.31 19.07 2.96
N LYS A 28 -8.07 18.85 4.04
CA LYS A 28 -8.75 17.56 4.29
C LYS A 28 -9.76 17.20 3.21
N VAL A 29 -10.50 18.19 2.68
CA VAL A 29 -11.44 17.99 1.56
C VAL A 29 -10.68 17.55 0.30
N LEU A 30 -9.57 18.20 0.00
CA LEU A 30 -8.67 17.84 -1.12
C LEU A 30 -8.08 16.43 -0.99
N GLN A 31 -7.70 16.03 0.22
CA GLN A 31 -7.17 14.69 0.50
C GLN A 31 -8.24 13.60 0.43
N HIS A 32 -9.43 13.86 0.98
CA HIS A 32 -10.58 12.97 0.85
C HIS A 32 -10.95 12.79 -0.62
N TYR A 33 -10.86 13.85 -1.41
CA TYR A 33 -11.01 13.80 -2.86
C TYR A 33 -9.98 12.88 -3.52
N THR A 34 -8.68 13.04 -3.25
CA THR A 34 -7.63 12.22 -3.88
C THR A 34 -7.80 10.73 -3.58
N LYS A 35 -8.13 10.35 -2.34
CA LYS A 35 -8.42 8.96 -1.96
C LYS A 35 -9.66 8.42 -2.69
N THR A 36 -10.72 9.22 -2.76
CA THR A 36 -11.97 8.87 -3.45
C THR A 36 -11.73 8.67 -4.95
N VAL A 37 -10.96 9.54 -5.60
CA VAL A 37 -10.59 9.43 -7.02
C VAL A 37 -9.79 8.16 -7.29
N TYR A 38 -8.74 7.92 -6.51
CA TYR A 38 -7.87 6.76 -6.71
C TYR A 38 -8.65 5.45 -6.59
N PHE A 39 -9.46 5.32 -5.52
CA PHE A 39 -10.30 4.15 -5.31
C PHE A 39 -11.31 3.99 -6.46
N ASN A 40 -11.96 5.08 -6.87
CA ASN A 40 -12.93 5.03 -7.95
C ASN A 40 -12.29 4.69 -9.31
N GLU A 41 -11.07 5.16 -9.60
CA GLU A 41 -10.34 4.76 -10.81
C GLU A 41 -10.00 3.27 -10.82
N GLN A 42 -9.55 2.72 -9.69
CA GLN A 42 -9.33 1.29 -9.55
C GLN A 42 -10.63 0.51 -9.73
N TRP A 43 -11.73 1.00 -9.15
CA TRP A 43 -13.05 0.38 -9.26
C TRP A 43 -13.59 0.39 -10.68
N VAL A 44 -13.48 1.52 -11.40
CA VAL A 44 -13.82 1.63 -12.83
C VAL A 44 -12.97 0.69 -13.67
N SER A 45 -11.68 0.56 -13.34
CA SER A 45 -10.76 -0.35 -14.03
C SER A 45 -11.16 -1.81 -13.84
N LEU A 46 -11.49 -2.22 -12.61
CA LEU A 46 -12.01 -3.55 -12.29
C LEU A 46 -13.31 -3.83 -13.05
N LEU A 47 -14.31 -2.95 -12.90
CA LEU A 47 -15.60 -3.10 -13.57
C LEU A 47 -15.46 -3.15 -15.09
N SER A 48 -14.55 -2.39 -15.68
CA SER A 48 -14.28 -2.46 -17.12
C SER A 48 -13.70 -3.81 -17.54
N LYS A 49 -12.76 -4.36 -16.76
CA LYS A 49 -12.16 -5.67 -17.03
C LYS A 49 -13.17 -6.82 -16.88
N MET A 50 -14.15 -6.67 -15.98
CA MET A 50 -15.26 -7.63 -15.84
C MET A 50 -16.09 -7.79 -17.13
N SER A 51 -16.11 -6.80 -18.03
CA SER A 51 -16.75 -6.97 -19.34
C SER A 51 -16.10 -8.08 -20.19
N GLY A 52 -14.80 -8.32 -20.01
CA GLY A 52 -14.10 -9.43 -20.66
C GLY A 52 -14.58 -10.80 -20.16
N LEU A 53 -14.90 -10.92 -18.87
CA LEU A 53 -15.52 -12.14 -18.32
C LEU A 53 -16.94 -12.33 -18.85
N VAL A 54 -17.73 -11.26 -18.96
CA VAL A 54 -19.07 -11.31 -19.56
C VAL A 54 -18.99 -11.80 -21.00
N GLY A 55 -18.06 -11.26 -21.81
CA GLY A 55 -17.83 -11.71 -23.17
C GLY A 55 -17.32 -13.16 -23.26
N LEU A 56 -16.45 -13.58 -22.35
CA LEU A 56 -15.97 -14.96 -22.27
C LEU A 56 -17.09 -15.94 -21.93
N MET A 57 -17.94 -15.61 -20.95
CA MET A 57 -19.09 -16.44 -20.59
C MET A 57 -20.07 -16.57 -21.76
N SER A 58 -20.35 -15.47 -22.46
CA SER A 58 -21.15 -15.50 -23.69
C SER A 58 -20.52 -16.39 -24.77
N PHE A 59 -19.20 -16.32 -24.96
CA PHE A 59 -18.50 -17.15 -25.91
C PHE A 59 -18.59 -18.65 -25.55
N VAL A 60 -18.39 -19.00 -24.28
CA VAL A 60 -18.49 -20.38 -23.78
C VAL A 60 -19.89 -20.93 -24.02
N GLU A 61 -20.94 -20.17 -23.72
CA GLU A 61 -22.32 -20.59 -23.97
C GLU A 61 -22.58 -20.81 -25.48
N VAL A 62 -22.06 -19.93 -26.35
CA VAL A 62 -22.14 -20.13 -27.81
C VAL A 62 -21.38 -21.39 -28.26
N GLN A 63 -20.22 -21.71 -27.68
CA GLN A 63 -19.47 -22.93 -28.03
C GLN A 63 -20.18 -24.20 -27.54
N ARG A 64 -20.73 -24.20 -26.33
CA ARG A 64 -21.56 -25.31 -25.82
C ARG A 64 -22.72 -25.62 -26.75
N MET A 65 -23.33 -24.59 -27.34
CA MET A 65 -24.42 -24.77 -28.29
C MET A 65 -24.01 -25.37 -29.64
N ARG A 66 -22.79 -25.10 -30.13
CA ARG A 66 -22.30 -25.73 -31.39
C ARG A 66 -22.23 -27.25 -31.30
N GLN A 67 -22.12 -27.80 -30.09
CA GLN A 67 -22.10 -29.23 -29.82
C GLN A 67 -23.50 -29.80 -29.50
N SER A 68 -24.53 -28.96 -29.45
CA SER A 68 -25.93 -29.36 -29.21
C SER A 68 -26.63 -29.76 -30.52
N ALA A 69 -27.49 -30.79 -30.45
CA ALA A 69 -28.24 -31.31 -31.60
C ALA A 69 -29.23 -30.32 -32.26
N ARG A 70 -29.31 -29.08 -31.76
CA ARG A 70 -30.29 -28.04 -32.16
C ARG A 70 -29.70 -26.89 -33.00
N GLY A 71 -28.38 -26.84 -33.23
CA GLY A 71 -27.75 -25.80 -34.07
C GLY A 71 -27.72 -24.38 -33.48
N ILE A 72 -27.29 -23.40 -34.28
CA ILE A 72 -27.20 -21.97 -33.91
C ILE A 72 -28.62 -21.38 -33.89
N ASP A 73 -29.24 -21.32 -32.72
CA ASP A 73 -30.62 -20.83 -32.52
C ASP A 73 -30.67 -19.44 -31.83
N PHE A 74 -31.88 -18.92 -31.57
CA PHE A 74 -32.26 -17.67 -30.90
C PHE A 74 -31.37 -17.30 -29.70
N THR A 75 -30.83 -18.28 -28.98
CA THR A 75 -29.88 -18.11 -27.88
C THR A 75 -28.58 -17.37 -28.28
N THR A 76 -28.16 -17.46 -29.55
CA THR A 76 -27.06 -16.64 -30.08
C THR A 76 -27.42 -15.16 -30.08
N GLY A 77 -28.69 -14.83 -30.34
CA GLY A 77 -29.23 -13.48 -30.17
C GLY A 77 -29.19 -13.02 -28.71
N PHE A 78 -29.46 -13.91 -27.76
CA PHE A 78 -29.36 -13.61 -26.32
C PHE A 78 -27.92 -13.29 -25.89
N GLU A 79 -26.93 -14.01 -26.44
CA GLU A 79 -25.51 -13.75 -26.14
C GLU A 79 -24.93 -12.54 -26.89
N LEU A 80 -25.39 -12.27 -28.13
CA LEU A 80 -25.10 -11.00 -28.80
C LEU A 80 -25.64 -9.81 -28.00
N LEU A 81 -26.81 -9.97 -27.38
CA LEU A 81 -27.38 -8.97 -26.48
C LEU A 81 -26.53 -8.83 -25.21
N THR A 82 -26.02 -9.92 -24.62
CA THR A 82 -25.07 -9.89 -23.50
C THR A 82 -23.82 -9.05 -23.84
N VAL A 83 -23.20 -9.31 -24.99
CA VAL A 83 -22.00 -8.59 -25.44
C VAL A 83 -22.32 -7.12 -25.72
N GLY A 84 -23.46 -6.84 -26.36
CA GLY A 84 -23.92 -5.48 -26.61
C GLY A 84 -24.16 -4.67 -25.33
N ILE A 85 -24.73 -5.30 -24.29
CA ILE A 85 -24.85 -4.72 -22.95
C ILE A 85 -23.47 -4.47 -22.35
N GLY A 86 -22.56 -5.44 -22.43
CA GLY A 86 -21.19 -5.32 -21.91
C GLY A 86 -20.43 -4.12 -22.51
N VAL A 87 -20.40 -4.01 -23.84
CA VAL A 87 -19.74 -2.90 -24.54
C VAL A 87 -20.37 -1.56 -24.18
N SER A 88 -21.70 -1.48 -24.22
CA SER A 88 -22.42 -0.24 -23.91
C SER A 88 -22.23 0.19 -22.45
N THR A 89 -22.13 -0.77 -21.52
CA THR A 89 -21.86 -0.53 -20.10
C THR A 89 -20.44 -0.02 -19.88
N VAL A 90 -19.44 -0.56 -20.60
CA VAL A 90 -18.06 -0.05 -20.55
C VAL A 90 -18.00 1.39 -21.06
N LEU A 91 -18.64 1.67 -22.20
CA LEU A 91 -18.73 3.03 -22.74
C LEU A 91 -19.40 4.00 -21.77
N PHE A 92 -20.42 3.53 -21.04
CA PHE A 92 -21.08 4.30 -19.98
C PHE A 92 -20.17 4.60 -18.79
N ILE A 93 -19.53 3.60 -18.17
CA ILE A 93 -18.72 3.81 -16.94
C ILE A 93 -17.39 4.51 -17.24
N ARG A 94 -16.81 4.30 -18.42
CA ARG A 94 -15.55 4.95 -18.83
C ARG A 94 -15.74 6.37 -19.38
N ARG A 95 -16.99 6.79 -19.61
CA ARG A 95 -17.33 8.11 -20.18
C ARG A 95 -16.61 8.39 -21.52
N TRP A 96 -16.31 7.36 -22.31
CA TRP A 96 -15.57 7.49 -23.59
C TRP A 96 -16.39 8.16 -24.71
N LEU A 97 -17.72 8.03 -24.65
CA LEU A 97 -18.69 8.67 -25.56
C LEU A 97 -19.77 9.37 -24.73
N ASN A 98 -20.83 9.87 -25.38
CA ASN A 98 -21.98 10.44 -24.68
C ASN A 98 -22.53 9.41 -23.65
N PRO A 99 -22.31 9.63 -22.34
CA PRO A 99 -22.55 8.59 -21.34
C PRO A 99 -24.05 8.34 -21.15
N LEU A 100 -24.87 9.37 -21.39
CA LEU A 100 -26.33 9.24 -21.36
C LEU A 100 -26.83 8.35 -22.49
N LEU A 101 -26.24 8.45 -23.68
CA LEU A 101 -26.57 7.59 -24.81
C LEU A 101 -26.14 6.15 -24.54
N ALA A 102 -24.90 5.94 -24.09
CA ALA A 102 -24.38 4.61 -23.74
C ALA A 102 -25.21 3.94 -22.64
N PHE A 103 -25.60 4.70 -21.60
CA PHE A 103 -26.52 4.24 -20.56
C PHE A 103 -27.87 3.81 -21.13
N LYS A 104 -28.50 4.65 -21.97
CA LYS A 104 -29.80 4.34 -22.58
C LYS A 104 -29.75 3.05 -23.39
N VAL A 105 -28.69 2.85 -24.16
CA VAL A 105 -28.50 1.62 -24.95
C VAL A 105 -28.34 0.41 -24.03
N ALA A 106 -27.45 0.47 -23.04
CA ALA A 106 -27.23 -0.61 -22.09
C ALA A 106 -28.51 -0.94 -21.29
N PHE A 107 -29.24 0.09 -20.85
CA PHE A 107 -30.49 -0.04 -20.10
C PHE A 107 -31.58 -0.74 -20.94
N VAL A 108 -31.84 -0.27 -22.16
CA VAL A 108 -32.85 -0.87 -23.05
C VAL A 108 -32.50 -2.32 -23.36
N PHE A 109 -31.24 -2.62 -23.67
CA PHE A 109 -30.81 -4.00 -23.92
C PHE A 109 -30.90 -4.88 -22.68
N SER A 110 -30.61 -4.34 -21.49
CA SER A 110 -30.74 -5.09 -20.23
C SER A 110 -32.20 -5.41 -19.90
N LEU A 111 -33.14 -4.50 -20.18
CA LEU A 111 -34.58 -4.76 -20.05
C LEU A 111 -35.05 -5.83 -21.02
N LEU A 112 -34.60 -5.76 -22.27
CA LEU A 112 -34.91 -6.78 -23.28
C LEU A 112 -34.38 -8.16 -22.87
N GLN A 113 -33.14 -8.21 -22.37
CA GLN A 113 -32.52 -9.45 -21.89
C GLN A 113 -33.25 -10.00 -20.64
N GLY A 114 -33.61 -9.14 -19.70
CA GLY A 114 -34.35 -9.50 -18.50
C GLY A 114 -35.75 -10.03 -18.82
N PHE A 115 -36.46 -9.38 -19.75
CA PHE A 115 -37.76 -9.84 -20.22
C PHE A 115 -37.66 -11.23 -20.86
N TRP A 116 -36.69 -11.43 -21.76
CA TRP A 116 -36.45 -12.73 -22.39
C TRP A 116 -36.08 -13.82 -21.36
N PHE A 117 -35.23 -13.48 -20.39
CA PHE A 117 -34.89 -14.41 -19.32
C PHE A 117 -36.12 -14.80 -18.47
N ALA A 118 -36.94 -13.82 -18.09
CA ALA A 118 -38.15 -14.04 -17.30
C ALA A 118 -39.21 -14.86 -18.05
N THR A 119 -39.42 -14.60 -19.35
CA THR A 119 -40.36 -15.39 -20.17
C THR A 119 -39.89 -16.83 -20.31
N SER A 120 -38.59 -17.06 -20.54
CA SER A 120 -38.04 -18.42 -20.60
C SER A 120 -38.10 -19.14 -19.24
N TYR A 121 -37.87 -18.43 -18.14
CA TYR A 121 -37.95 -18.98 -16.79
C TYR A 121 -39.38 -19.34 -16.40
N THR A 122 -40.35 -18.47 -16.70
CA THR A 122 -41.77 -18.73 -16.40
C THR A 122 -42.34 -19.88 -17.22
N SER A 123 -41.97 -20.01 -18.51
CA SER A 123 -42.32 -21.18 -19.32
C SER A 123 -41.82 -22.49 -18.69
N ARG A 124 -40.59 -22.49 -18.13
CA ARG A 124 -40.02 -23.64 -17.41
C ARG A 124 -40.78 -23.98 -16.13
N VAL A 125 -41.03 -22.99 -15.27
CA VAL A 125 -41.68 -23.19 -13.97
C VAL A 125 -43.14 -23.60 -14.11
N MET A 126 -43.85 -23.09 -15.13
CA MET A 126 -45.26 -23.42 -15.37
C MET A 126 -45.47 -24.70 -16.19
N GLY A 127 -44.41 -25.47 -16.49
CA GLY A 127 -44.52 -26.74 -17.23
C GLY A 127 -45.07 -26.58 -18.65
N ARG A 128 -44.93 -25.39 -19.27
CA ARG A 128 -45.41 -25.15 -20.63
C ARG A 128 -44.51 -25.85 -21.65
N PRO A 129 -45.04 -26.27 -22.82
CA PRO A 129 -44.21 -26.81 -23.88
C PRO A 129 -43.15 -25.79 -24.29
N ARG A 130 -41.90 -26.24 -24.44
CA ARG A 130 -40.77 -25.37 -24.80
C ARG A 130 -41.01 -24.75 -26.18
N LEU A 131 -40.89 -23.43 -26.27
CA LEU A 131 -41.03 -22.67 -27.51
C LEU A 131 -39.65 -22.42 -28.14
N ALA A 132 -39.63 -22.11 -29.45
CA ALA A 132 -38.42 -21.64 -30.12
C ALA A 132 -37.95 -20.33 -29.44
N GLY A 133 -36.72 -20.33 -28.93
CA GLY A 133 -36.15 -19.20 -28.17
C GLY A 133 -36.13 -19.36 -26.65
N ASP A 134 -36.57 -20.48 -26.09
CA ASP A 134 -36.34 -20.80 -24.67
C ASP A 134 -34.85 -21.04 -24.37
N LEU A 135 -34.35 -20.36 -23.34
CA LEU A 135 -32.97 -20.45 -22.85
C LEU A 135 -32.70 -21.79 -22.13
N SER A 136 -31.42 -22.15 -22.03
CA SER A 136 -31.01 -23.36 -21.32
C SER A 136 -31.29 -23.24 -19.81
N THR A 137 -31.33 -24.39 -19.11
CA THR A 137 -31.53 -24.44 -17.66
C THR A 137 -30.41 -23.77 -16.87
N GLU A 138 -29.20 -23.75 -17.42
CA GLU A 138 -27.99 -23.21 -16.80
C GLU A 138 -27.68 -21.77 -17.25
N GLN A 139 -28.42 -21.25 -18.24
CA GLN A 139 -28.14 -19.95 -18.81
C GLN A 139 -28.53 -18.81 -17.87
N LEU A 140 -27.64 -17.83 -17.71
CA LEU A 140 -27.82 -16.66 -16.86
C LEU A 140 -27.73 -15.37 -17.69
N PRO A 141 -28.47 -14.31 -17.31
CA PRO A 141 -28.46 -13.02 -18.01
C PRO A 141 -27.24 -12.19 -17.59
N PHE A 142 -26.02 -12.65 -17.92
CA PHE A 142 -24.77 -12.01 -17.46
C PHE A 142 -24.65 -10.54 -17.86
N GLY A 143 -25.22 -10.14 -19.01
CA GLY A 143 -25.25 -8.75 -19.46
C GLY A 143 -26.05 -7.86 -18.51
N LEU A 144 -27.28 -8.25 -18.18
CA LEU A 144 -28.15 -7.57 -17.22
C LEU A 144 -27.53 -7.50 -15.82
N ILE A 145 -26.96 -8.60 -15.33
CA ILE A 145 -26.30 -8.65 -14.02
C ILE A 145 -25.14 -7.65 -13.98
N TYR A 146 -24.29 -7.68 -15.00
CA TYR A 146 -23.15 -6.77 -15.12
C TYR A 146 -23.57 -5.31 -15.19
N PHE A 147 -24.55 -4.98 -16.05
CA PHE A 147 -25.08 -3.62 -16.15
C PHE A 147 -25.64 -3.11 -14.82
N THR A 148 -26.38 -3.95 -14.09
CA THR A 148 -26.97 -3.58 -12.80
C THR A 148 -25.89 -3.25 -11.76
N VAL A 149 -24.85 -4.07 -11.64
CA VAL A 149 -23.71 -3.83 -10.74
C VAL A 149 -22.99 -2.53 -11.10
N CYS A 150 -22.73 -2.30 -12.39
CA CYS A 150 -22.08 -1.10 -12.89
C CYS A 150 -22.93 0.16 -12.67
N TRP A 151 -24.25 0.09 -12.88
CA TRP A 151 -25.16 1.22 -12.70
C TRP A 151 -25.32 1.62 -11.23
N ILE A 152 -25.43 0.64 -10.33
CA ILE A 152 -25.46 0.91 -8.88
C ILE A 152 -24.13 1.55 -8.45
N SER A 153 -23.00 1.00 -8.92
CA SER A 153 -21.68 1.57 -8.65
C SER A 153 -21.53 3.01 -9.16
N ASP A 154 -22.09 3.32 -10.33
CA ASP A 154 -22.07 4.68 -10.90
C ASP A 154 -22.77 5.70 -10.00
N ARG A 155 -23.95 5.31 -9.52
CA ARG A 155 -24.84 6.20 -8.77
C ARG A 155 -24.30 6.55 -7.38
N PHE A 156 -23.60 5.62 -6.73
CA PHE A 156 -23.11 5.80 -5.36
C PHE A 156 -21.63 6.17 -5.28
N MET A 157 -20.82 5.81 -6.28
CA MET A 157 -19.36 5.93 -6.18
C MET A 157 -18.76 6.81 -7.27
N MET A 158 -19.20 6.68 -8.53
CA MET A 158 -18.57 7.45 -9.62
C MET A 158 -19.06 8.91 -9.68
N ARG A 159 -20.34 9.18 -9.38
CA ARG A 159 -20.87 10.56 -9.35
C ARG A 159 -20.33 11.41 -8.19
N SER A 160 -19.93 10.79 -7.08
CA SER A 160 -19.26 11.51 -5.99
C SER A 160 -17.84 11.95 -6.39
N GLN A 161 -17.20 11.25 -7.32
CA GLN A 161 -15.89 11.62 -7.86
C GLN A 161 -15.91 12.96 -8.60
N ASP A 162 -16.89 13.19 -9.47
CA ASP A 162 -16.99 14.42 -10.27
C ASP A 162 -17.29 15.64 -9.38
N ILE A 163 -18.17 15.47 -8.39
CA ILE A 163 -18.50 16.52 -7.40
C ILE A 163 -17.28 16.83 -6.54
N ALA A 164 -16.57 15.80 -6.07
CA ALA A 164 -15.36 15.98 -5.29
C ALA A 164 -14.22 16.59 -6.12
N LYS A 165 -14.15 16.30 -7.43
CA LYS A 165 -13.19 16.91 -8.37
C LYS A 165 -13.40 18.39 -8.55
N GLN A 166 -14.64 18.76 -8.82
CA GLN A 166 -15.00 20.17 -8.96
C GLN A 166 -14.75 20.93 -7.67
N THR A 167 -15.13 20.35 -6.52
CA THR A 167 -14.88 20.95 -5.20
C THR A 167 -13.38 21.11 -4.92
N ALA A 168 -12.55 20.13 -5.25
CA ALA A 168 -11.10 20.19 -5.08
C ALA A 168 -10.43 21.21 -6.00
N ASP A 169 -10.83 21.29 -7.26
CA ASP A 169 -10.26 22.24 -8.21
C ASP A 169 -10.67 23.68 -7.88
N ASP A 170 -11.92 23.90 -7.43
CA ASP A 170 -12.39 25.18 -6.90
C ASP A 170 -11.60 25.60 -5.66
N LEU A 171 -11.27 24.65 -4.79
CA LEU A 171 -10.50 24.89 -3.57
C LEU A 171 -9.02 25.19 -3.82
N ARG A 172 -8.41 24.47 -4.77
CA ARG A 172 -7.05 24.77 -5.24
C ARG A 172 -6.95 26.17 -5.82
N ALA A 173 -7.98 26.62 -6.53
CA ALA A 173 -8.02 27.98 -7.07
C ALA A 173 -8.06 29.04 -5.96
N VAL A 174 -8.79 28.79 -4.87
CA VAL A 174 -8.86 29.68 -3.69
C VAL A 174 -7.56 29.67 -2.87
N LEU A 175 -6.88 28.53 -2.78
CA LEU A 175 -5.66 28.35 -1.99
C LEU A 175 -4.36 28.82 -2.67
N LYS A 176 -4.39 29.25 -3.94
CA LYS A 176 -3.22 29.84 -4.62
C LYS A 176 -2.86 31.22 -4.03
N ARG A 177 -2.28 31.24 -2.84
CA ARG A 177 -1.59 32.43 -2.28
C ARG A 177 -0.38 32.76 -3.14
N LYS A 178 -0.30 34.00 -3.59
CA LYS A 178 0.90 34.57 -4.21
C LYS A 178 1.63 35.41 -3.17
N TYR A 179 2.72 34.87 -2.62
CA TYR A 179 3.58 35.53 -1.65
C TYR A 179 4.16 36.86 -2.14
N ARG A 180 4.34 36.99 -3.47
CA ARG A 180 4.74 38.25 -4.11
C ARG A 180 3.70 39.37 -3.98
N ASP A 181 2.42 39.01 -4.02
CA ASP A 181 1.31 39.97 -4.05
C ASP A 181 0.69 40.19 -2.66
N ASP A 182 0.99 39.29 -1.71
CA ASP A 182 0.46 39.34 -0.34
C ASP A 182 1.05 40.51 0.48
N PRO A 183 0.22 41.47 0.94
CA PRO A 183 0.67 42.58 1.77
C PRO A 183 1.39 42.17 3.05
N THR A 184 1.09 40.99 3.63
CA THR A 184 1.70 40.52 4.88
C THR A 184 3.15 40.06 4.69
N TRP A 185 3.62 39.98 3.44
CA TRP A 185 4.94 39.47 3.08
C TRP A 185 5.82 40.51 2.37
N ARG A 186 5.39 41.78 2.34
CA ARG A 186 6.12 42.89 1.68
C ARG A 186 7.45 43.23 2.34
N ASP A 187 7.57 43.01 3.64
CA ASP A 187 8.78 43.24 4.41
C ASP A 187 9.86 42.16 4.21
N VAL A 188 9.47 40.99 3.68
CA VAL A 188 10.38 39.89 3.38
C VAL A 188 10.80 39.93 1.91
N ALA A 189 12.09 40.19 1.67
CA ALA A 189 12.67 40.11 0.34
C ALA A 189 12.52 38.69 -0.24
N LYS A 190 11.97 38.60 -1.45
CA LYS A 190 11.90 37.35 -2.21
C LYS A 190 13.28 37.09 -2.82
N VAL A 191 13.95 36.03 -2.38
CA VAL A 191 15.33 35.72 -2.76
C VAL A 191 15.32 34.62 -3.82
N PRO A 192 15.65 34.94 -5.09
CA PRO A 192 15.71 33.95 -6.16
C PRO A 192 16.73 32.84 -5.87
N GLN A 193 16.54 31.67 -6.48
CA GLN A 193 17.59 30.66 -6.54
C GLN A 193 18.76 31.18 -7.39
N ASP A 194 19.98 31.08 -6.86
CA ASP A 194 21.19 31.37 -7.62
C ASP A 194 21.80 30.06 -8.12
N ASP A 195 21.54 29.71 -9.38
CA ASP A 195 22.11 28.53 -10.06
C ASP A 195 23.40 28.88 -10.85
N GLY A 196 23.92 30.11 -10.69
CA GLY A 196 25.06 30.61 -11.43
C GLY A 196 24.75 31.01 -12.88
N PRO A 197 25.77 31.47 -13.64
CA PRO A 197 25.60 31.93 -15.02
C PRO A 197 25.33 30.81 -16.03
N ASP A 198 25.82 29.59 -15.77
CA ASP A 198 25.70 28.42 -16.64
C ASP A 198 25.07 27.25 -15.87
N PRO A 199 23.74 27.28 -15.62
CA PRO A 199 23.10 26.35 -14.72
C PRO A 199 23.05 24.93 -15.30
N ILE A 200 23.48 23.94 -14.51
CA ILE A 200 23.35 22.51 -14.84
C ILE A 200 22.14 21.91 -14.13
N VAL A 201 21.50 20.92 -14.75
CA VAL A 201 20.28 20.25 -14.23
C VAL A 201 19.18 21.22 -13.77
N SER A 202 19.09 22.38 -14.43
CA SER A 202 18.10 23.41 -14.10
C SER A 202 16.68 22.87 -14.29
N ILE A 203 15.83 23.12 -13.30
CA ILE A 203 14.44 22.71 -13.31
C ILE A 203 13.59 23.90 -13.75
N ALA A 204 12.77 23.71 -14.77
CA ALA A 204 11.79 24.70 -15.20
C ALA A 204 10.61 24.74 -14.21
N TYR A 205 10.77 25.45 -13.10
CA TYR A 205 9.76 25.55 -12.05
C TYR A 205 8.50 26.28 -12.52
N ALA A 206 7.35 25.86 -11.99
CA ALA A 206 6.12 26.64 -12.10
C ALA A 206 6.27 27.97 -11.34
N PRO A 207 5.64 29.08 -11.80
CA PRO A 207 5.72 30.37 -11.13
C PRO A 207 5.34 30.32 -9.65
N GLU A 208 4.36 29.48 -9.29
CA GLU A 208 3.92 29.29 -7.91
C GLU A 208 5.01 28.64 -7.04
N PHE A 209 5.74 27.66 -7.57
CA PHE A 209 6.84 27.02 -6.85
C PHE A 209 7.97 28.03 -6.59
N THR A 210 8.33 28.82 -7.62
CA THR A 210 9.33 29.87 -7.50
C THR A 210 8.93 30.91 -6.46
N ASP A 211 7.67 31.36 -6.46
CA ASP A 211 7.19 32.36 -5.50
C ASP A 211 7.28 31.89 -4.04
N VAL A 212 6.81 30.68 -3.76
CA VAL A 212 6.90 30.04 -2.43
C VAL A 212 8.36 29.90 -2.00
N MET A 213 9.22 29.35 -2.86
CA MET A 213 10.62 29.10 -2.55
C MET A 213 11.44 30.38 -2.39
N ASP A 214 11.17 31.42 -3.18
CA ASP A 214 11.85 32.70 -3.06
C ASP A 214 11.49 33.40 -1.74
N CYS A 215 10.22 33.29 -1.32
CA CYS A 215 9.79 33.74 0.00
C CYS A 215 10.47 32.94 1.12
N PHE A 216 10.55 31.62 0.98
CA PHE A 216 11.22 30.73 1.94
C PHE A 216 12.71 31.06 2.09
N ARG A 217 13.44 31.29 1.00
CA ARG A 217 14.85 31.74 1.05
C ARG A 217 14.99 33.10 1.74
N GLY A 218 14.00 33.98 1.58
CA GLY A 218 13.91 35.26 2.30
C GLY A 218 13.88 35.10 3.82
N VAL A 219 12.91 34.34 4.34
CA VAL A 219 12.79 34.10 5.80
C VAL A 219 13.95 33.28 6.36
N LEU A 220 14.53 32.37 5.55
CA LEU A 220 15.70 31.60 5.96
C LEU A 220 16.92 32.51 6.15
N LYS A 221 17.10 33.50 5.26
CA LYS A 221 18.20 34.46 5.34
C LYS A 221 18.09 35.41 6.53
N THR A 222 16.87 35.83 6.89
CA THR A 222 16.62 36.67 8.07
C THR A 222 16.49 35.86 9.36
N ASN A 223 16.40 34.53 9.25
CA ASN A 223 16.19 33.61 10.35
C ASN A 223 14.91 33.95 11.15
N GLU A 224 13.83 34.29 10.44
CA GLU A 224 12.57 34.72 11.03
C GLU A 224 11.78 33.55 11.62
N TYR A 225 11.54 33.55 12.92
CA TYR A 225 10.65 32.61 13.60
C TYR A 225 9.33 33.28 13.97
N SER A 226 8.29 33.01 13.18
CA SER A 226 6.97 33.61 13.34
C SER A 226 5.89 32.62 12.91
N GLU A 227 4.64 32.88 13.32
CA GLU A 227 3.48 32.08 12.90
C GLU A 227 3.30 32.09 11.36
N ARG A 228 3.59 33.22 10.71
CA ARG A 228 3.55 33.29 9.23
C ARG A 228 4.66 32.46 8.58
N THR A 229 5.86 32.41 9.18
CA THR A 229 6.92 31.50 8.73
C THR A 229 6.47 30.05 8.89
N LEU A 230 5.83 29.70 10.00
CA LEU A 230 5.32 28.34 10.22
C LEU A 230 4.31 27.94 9.13
N ALA A 231 3.39 28.84 8.78
CA ALA A 231 2.47 28.63 7.65
C ALA A 231 3.20 28.49 6.31
N LEU A 232 4.19 29.34 6.02
CA LEU A 232 5.00 29.25 4.80
C LEU A 232 5.76 27.92 4.69
N THR A 233 6.27 27.38 5.80
CA THR A 233 6.94 26.06 5.76
C THR A 233 6.00 24.94 5.34
N LEU A 234 4.70 25.03 5.64
CA LEU A 234 3.71 24.05 5.17
C LEU A 234 3.58 24.11 3.65
N ASP A 235 3.51 25.31 3.07
CA ASP A 235 3.41 25.49 1.62
C ASP A 235 4.66 24.98 0.89
N VAL A 236 5.85 25.21 1.46
CA VAL A 236 7.11 24.68 0.93
C VAL A 236 7.14 23.15 1.01
N ILE A 237 6.65 22.56 2.11
CA ILE A 237 6.55 21.10 2.27
C ILE A 237 5.55 20.52 1.27
N ASN A 238 4.40 21.16 1.06
CA ASN A 238 3.41 20.74 0.07
C ASN A 238 3.98 20.81 -1.36
N ALA A 239 4.82 21.82 -1.64
CA ALA A 239 5.49 21.97 -2.93
C ALA A 239 6.61 20.94 -3.14
N ASN A 240 7.39 20.62 -2.10
CA ASN A 240 8.44 19.61 -2.13
C ASN A 240 8.67 19.00 -0.73
N PRO A 241 8.01 17.86 -0.41
CA PRO A 241 8.12 17.25 0.91
C PRO A 241 9.50 16.61 1.14
N ALA A 242 10.35 16.49 0.11
CA ALA A 242 11.71 15.95 0.25
C ALA A 242 12.76 17.03 0.60
N ASN A 243 12.37 18.31 0.64
CA ASN A 243 13.27 19.39 1.01
C ASN A 243 13.58 19.34 2.52
N TYR A 244 14.71 18.74 2.90
CA TYR A 244 15.09 18.58 4.31
C TYR A 244 15.34 19.92 5.04
N THR A 245 15.72 20.98 4.31
CA THR A 245 15.96 22.30 4.88
C THR A 245 14.68 22.91 5.47
N VAL A 246 13.53 22.74 4.80
CA VAL A 246 12.26 23.24 5.36
C VAL A 246 11.83 22.47 6.60
N TRP A 247 12.01 21.15 6.63
CA TRP A 247 11.68 20.36 7.82
C TRP A 247 12.52 20.76 9.03
N TYR A 248 13.82 20.94 8.83
CA TYR A 248 14.72 21.47 9.86
C TYR A 248 14.28 22.85 10.33
N PHE A 249 13.99 23.76 9.40
CA PHE A 249 13.61 25.14 9.73
C PHE A 249 12.24 25.19 10.44
N ARG A 250 11.27 24.39 10.00
CA ARG A 250 9.95 24.25 10.62
C ARG A 250 10.06 23.83 12.09
N ARG A 251 10.92 22.84 12.41
CA ARG A 251 11.17 22.44 13.80
C ARG A 251 11.68 23.61 14.64
N ARG A 252 12.65 24.37 14.13
CA ARG A 252 13.19 25.55 14.84
C ARG A 252 12.13 26.62 15.07
N VAL A 253 11.24 26.83 14.10
CA VAL A 253 10.11 27.77 14.23
C VAL A 253 9.16 27.29 15.33
N LEU A 254 8.78 26.01 15.35
CA LEU A 254 7.92 25.43 16.39
C LEU A 254 8.55 25.55 17.79
N GLU A 255 9.85 25.26 17.91
CA GLU A 255 10.60 25.43 19.17
C GLU A 255 10.60 26.88 19.64
N ALA A 256 10.89 27.83 18.75
CA ALA A 256 10.94 29.26 19.08
C ALA A 256 9.57 29.84 19.46
N LEU A 257 8.49 29.32 18.88
CA LEU A 257 7.11 29.74 19.17
C LEU A 257 6.53 29.06 20.43
N GLY A 258 7.16 27.99 20.93
CA GLY A 258 6.58 27.17 21.98
C GLY A 258 5.25 26.53 21.56
N SER A 259 5.14 26.15 20.28
CA SER A 259 3.90 25.62 19.70
C SER A 259 3.49 24.26 20.29
N ASP A 260 2.20 23.94 20.20
CA ASP A 260 1.69 22.60 20.57
C ASP A 260 2.14 21.54 19.55
N LEU A 261 3.10 20.72 19.98
CA LEU A 261 3.67 19.64 19.17
C LEU A 261 2.71 18.46 18.97
N ARG A 262 1.60 18.36 19.72
CA ARG A 262 0.57 17.34 19.47
C ARG A 262 -0.21 17.61 18.19
N ALA A 263 -0.43 18.88 17.86
CA ALA A 263 -0.99 19.26 16.57
C ALA A 263 -0.04 18.87 15.42
N GLU A 264 1.26 19.05 15.63
CA GLU A 264 2.28 18.67 14.67
C GLU A 264 2.37 17.16 14.45
N LEU A 265 2.15 16.35 15.50
CA LEU A 265 2.03 14.89 15.34
C LEU A 265 0.83 14.48 14.50
N ARG A 266 -0.29 15.19 14.56
CA ARG A 266 -1.43 14.89 13.66
C ARG A 266 -1.08 15.20 12.21
N PHE A 267 -0.48 16.36 11.96
CA PHE A 267 0.00 16.74 10.64
C PHE A 267 1.00 15.73 10.06
N THR A 268 2.01 15.34 10.83
CA THR A 268 3.03 14.39 10.35
C THR A 268 2.50 12.97 10.16
N ALA A 269 1.46 12.57 10.91
CA ALA A 269 0.78 11.30 10.68
C ALA A 269 0.09 11.30 9.31
N ASP A 270 -0.65 12.36 8.98
CA ASP A 270 -1.30 12.51 7.68
C ASP A 270 -0.26 12.51 6.54
N MET A 271 0.83 13.27 6.70
CA MET A 271 1.94 13.32 5.75
C MET A 271 2.64 11.97 5.56
N ALA A 272 2.83 11.19 6.63
CA ALA A 272 3.47 9.88 6.57
C ALA A 272 2.59 8.86 5.85
N LEU A 273 1.27 8.97 5.93
CA LEU A 273 0.34 8.12 5.20
C LEU A 273 0.19 8.55 3.73
N GLU A 274 0.30 9.86 3.44
CA GLU A 274 0.23 10.40 2.08
C GLU A 274 1.52 10.18 1.28
N HIS A 275 2.68 10.37 1.92
CA HIS A 275 4.00 10.21 1.32
C HIS A 275 4.86 9.18 2.06
N PRO A 276 4.43 7.90 2.08
CA PRO A 276 4.95 6.88 2.99
C PRO A 276 6.41 6.46 2.73
N LYS A 277 7.01 6.89 1.61
CA LYS A 277 8.39 6.59 1.22
C LYS A 277 9.33 7.80 1.26
N ASN A 278 8.97 8.81 2.06
CA ASN A 278 9.76 10.03 2.22
C ASN A 278 10.55 10.01 3.54
N TYR A 279 11.88 10.11 3.46
CA TYR A 279 12.76 10.06 4.62
C TYR A 279 12.53 11.21 5.61
N GLN A 280 12.30 12.42 5.10
CA GLN A 280 12.22 13.63 5.90
C GLN A 280 11.01 13.60 6.83
N ILE A 281 9.86 13.14 6.34
CA ILE A 281 8.62 13.04 7.13
C ILE A 281 8.81 12.09 8.32
N TRP A 282 9.32 10.88 8.06
CA TRP A 282 9.56 9.89 9.11
C TRP A 282 10.61 10.37 10.11
N ASN A 283 11.71 10.97 9.65
CA ASN A 283 12.73 11.53 10.53
C ASN A 283 12.16 12.67 11.39
N TYR A 284 11.47 13.62 10.76
CA TYR A 284 10.88 14.76 11.45
C TYR A 284 9.88 14.30 12.52
N ARG A 285 9.03 13.31 12.22
CA ARG A 285 8.14 12.72 13.21
C ARG A 285 8.90 12.15 14.43
N ARG A 286 10.02 11.45 14.22
CA ARG A 286 10.87 10.97 15.33
C ARG A 286 11.39 12.11 16.18
N GLU A 287 11.82 13.21 15.55
CA GLU A 287 12.28 14.41 16.27
C GLU A 287 11.15 14.98 17.12
N ILE A 288 9.95 15.16 16.57
CA ILE A 288 8.79 15.68 17.32
C ILE A 288 8.42 14.77 18.49
N CYS A 289 8.31 13.45 18.27
CA CYS A 289 8.08 12.47 19.35
C CYS A 289 9.16 12.54 20.44
N THR A 290 10.42 12.73 20.06
CA THR A 290 11.54 12.85 21.00
C THR A 290 11.43 14.14 21.83
N MET A 291 11.06 15.25 21.19
CA MET A 291 10.89 16.55 21.86
C MET A 291 9.77 16.52 22.91
N ILE A 292 8.66 15.83 22.63
CA ILE A 292 7.57 15.67 23.60
C ILE A 292 7.78 14.50 24.56
N ASN A 293 8.79 13.66 24.32
CA ASN A 293 9.04 12.40 25.01
C ASN A 293 7.81 11.48 25.07
N ASP A 294 7.12 11.32 23.95
CA ASP A 294 5.95 10.45 23.83
C ASP A 294 5.85 9.81 22.43
N GLY A 295 5.66 8.49 22.44
CA GLY A 295 5.46 7.66 21.26
C GLY A 295 4.23 6.74 21.35
N SER A 296 3.26 7.04 22.22
CA SER A 296 2.07 6.20 22.45
C SER A 296 1.31 5.83 21.18
N ASP A 297 1.27 6.75 20.21
CA ASP A 297 0.47 6.64 19.00
C ASP A 297 1.24 5.97 17.85
N GLU A 298 2.55 5.77 17.99
CA GLU A 298 3.43 5.36 16.89
C GLU A 298 3.14 3.93 16.42
N LYS A 299 2.74 3.05 17.35
CA LYS A 299 2.32 1.69 17.02
C LYS A 299 1.07 1.68 16.13
N LEU A 300 0.13 2.59 16.39
CA LEU A 300 -1.10 2.72 15.60
C LEU A 300 -0.78 3.31 14.22
N LEU A 301 0.03 4.37 14.16
CA LEU A 301 0.42 4.97 12.88
C LEU A 301 1.12 3.95 11.97
N CYS A 302 2.09 3.21 12.51
CA CYS A 302 2.76 2.17 11.73
C CYS A 302 1.79 1.10 11.23
N ALA A 303 0.82 0.67 12.07
CA ALA A 303 -0.22 -0.27 11.66
C ALA A 303 -1.05 0.29 10.48
N LEU A 304 -1.48 1.55 10.55
CA LEU A 304 -2.18 2.22 9.45
C LEU A 304 -1.33 2.29 8.16
N SER A 305 -0.01 2.46 8.29
CA SER A 305 0.91 2.44 7.15
C SER A 305 1.01 1.04 6.53
N PHE A 306 0.99 0.00 7.35
CA PHE A 306 1.07 -1.39 6.90
C PHE A 306 -0.20 -1.88 6.20
N ASP A 307 -1.37 -1.33 6.54
CA ASP A 307 -2.62 -1.60 5.82
C ASP A 307 -2.54 -1.21 4.34
N VAL A 308 -1.66 -0.25 3.99
CA VAL A 308 -1.39 0.18 2.61
C VAL A 308 -0.19 -0.54 2.01
N ASP A 309 0.91 -0.63 2.75
CA ASP A 309 2.14 -1.32 2.34
C ASP A 309 2.77 -2.03 3.54
N ALA A 310 2.40 -3.31 3.72
CA ALA A 310 2.87 -4.16 4.81
C ALA A 310 4.41 -4.37 4.85
N LYS A 311 5.12 -3.94 3.80
CA LYS A 311 6.58 -4.04 3.65
C LYS A 311 7.26 -2.66 3.63
N ASN A 312 6.54 -1.60 4.00
CA ASN A 312 7.12 -0.26 4.10
C ASN A 312 8.30 -0.22 5.08
N TYR A 313 9.50 -0.02 4.53
CA TYR A 313 10.74 -0.02 5.30
C TYR A 313 10.81 1.11 6.32
N HIS A 314 10.33 2.30 5.98
CA HIS A 314 10.33 3.45 6.89
C HIS A 314 9.41 3.21 8.08
N ALA A 315 8.22 2.68 7.84
CA ALA A 315 7.25 2.37 8.90
C ALA A 315 7.78 1.28 9.84
N TRP A 316 8.41 0.22 9.31
CA TRP A 316 9.06 -0.81 10.14
C TRP A 316 10.23 -0.25 10.94
N ALA A 317 11.13 0.51 10.31
CA ALA A 317 12.24 1.14 11.01
C ALA A 317 11.76 2.14 12.08
N HIS A 318 10.67 2.85 11.80
CA HIS A 318 10.04 3.78 12.74
C HIS A 318 9.39 3.06 13.92
N ARG A 319 8.67 1.97 13.67
CA ARG A 319 8.10 1.13 14.72
C ARG A 319 9.18 0.59 15.66
N GLN A 320 10.27 0.06 15.10
CA GLN A 320 11.40 -0.44 15.89
C GLN A 320 12.02 0.66 16.75
N TRP A 321 12.25 1.84 16.17
CA TRP A 321 12.73 3.00 16.92
C TRP A 321 11.77 3.38 18.05
N ALA A 322 10.47 3.51 17.78
CA ALA A 322 9.48 3.94 18.76
C ALA A 322 9.34 2.93 19.90
N VAL A 323 9.21 1.64 19.57
CA VAL A 323 9.11 0.56 20.55
C VAL A 323 10.35 0.53 21.46
N LYS A 324 11.55 0.66 20.89
CA LYS A 324 12.79 0.68 21.67
C LYS A 324 12.93 1.93 22.52
N THR A 325 12.64 3.10 21.97
CA THR A 325 12.85 4.40 22.63
C THR A 325 11.89 4.60 23.79
N PHE A 326 10.63 4.18 23.63
CA PHE A 326 9.57 4.37 24.62
C PHE A 326 9.19 3.09 25.37
N SER A 327 9.97 2.01 25.21
CA SER A 327 9.73 0.71 25.85
C SER A 327 8.34 0.11 25.60
N LEU A 328 7.82 0.24 24.37
CA LEU A 328 6.45 -0.17 24.00
C LEU A 328 6.37 -1.63 23.52
N TRP A 329 7.02 -2.54 24.23
CA TRP A 329 7.17 -3.95 23.84
C TRP A 329 5.87 -4.76 23.94
N ASP A 330 4.97 -4.38 24.85
CA ASP A 330 3.70 -5.09 25.09
C ASP A 330 2.87 -5.20 23.80
N GLY A 331 2.42 -6.41 23.45
CA GLY A 331 1.60 -6.64 22.27
C GLY A 331 2.37 -6.75 20.94
N GLU A 332 3.71 -6.63 20.93
CA GLU A 332 4.47 -6.67 19.68
C GLU A 332 4.57 -8.08 19.06
N LEU A 333 4.64 -9.14 19.88
CA LEU A 333 4.65 -10.51 19.35
C LEU A 333 3.29 -10.89 18.77
N GLU A 334 2.19 -10.48 19.41
CA GLU A 334 0.82 -10.66 18.94
C GLU A 334 0.61 -9.90 17.62
N PHE A 335 1.16 -8.68 17.52
CA PHE A 335 1.14 -7.92 16.28
C PHE A 335 1.92 -8.62 15.17
N VAL A 336 3.12 -9.13 15.45
CA VAL A 336 3.92 -9.92 14.49
C VAL A 336 3.16 -11.17 14.05
N ASP A 337 2.55 -11.89 14.98
CA ASP A 337 1.77 -13.10 14.68
C ASP A 337 0.60 -12.80 13.77
N LYS A 338 -0.12 -11.69 13.99
CA LYS A 338 -1.15 -11.21 13.07
C LYS A 338 -0.58 -10.97 11.66
N MET A 339 0.54 -10.23 11.55
CA MET A 339 1.17 -9.94 10.26
C MET A 339 1.63 -11.21 9.52
N LEU A 340 2.13 -12.22 10.25
CA LEU A 340 2.57 -13.50 9.69
C LEU A 340 1.41 -14.46 9.37
N GLN A 341 0.26 -14.30 10.03
CA GLN A 341 -0.99 -14.99 9.65
C GLN A 341 -1.54 -14.43 8.33
N GLU A 342 -1.45 -13.13 8.11
CA GLU A 342 -1.87 -12.47 6.87
C GLU A 342 -0.91 -12.76 5.70
N ASP A 343 0.40 -12.65 5.91
CA ASP A 343 1.43 -13.03 4.94
C ASP A 343 2.65 -13.66 5.63
N VAL A 344 2.71 -14.99 5.66
CA VAL A 344 3.86 -15.74 6.20
C VAL A 344 5.16 -15.45 5.44
N ARG A 345 5.11 -14.89 4.23
CA ARG A 345 6.28 -14.49 3.43
C ARG A 345 6.73 -13.06 3.71
N ASN A 346 6.11 -12.37 4.67
CA ASN A 346 6.51 -11.01 5.05
C ASN A 346 7.83 -11.04 5.85
N ASN A 347 8.96 -10.93 5.15
CA ASN A 347 10.29 -10.90 5.76
C ASN A 347 10.47 -9.74 6.77
N SER A 348 9.77 -8.62 6.59
CA SER A 348 9.83 -7.51 7.55
C SER A 348 9.20 -7.88 8.89
N ALA A 349 8.12 -8.68 8.89
CA ALA A 349 7.51 -9.20 10.11
C ALA A 349 8.41 -10.25 10.80
N TRP A 350 9.05 -11.15 10.04
CA TRP A 350 10.07 -12.06 10.58
C TRP A 350 11.26 -11.33 11.21
N ASN A 351 11.75 -10.29 10.54
CA ASN A 351 12.79 -9.42 11.09
C ASN A 351 12.32 -8.70 12.37
N HIS A 352 11.08 -8.22 12.40
CA HIS A 352 10.54 -7.58 13.60
C HIS A 352 10.36 -8.57 14.75
N ARG A 353 9.95 -9.82 14.48
CA ARG A 353 9.95 -10.92 15.47
C ARG A 353 11.31 -11.09 16.11
N TRP A 354 12.36 -11.14 15.28
CA TRP A 354 13.75 -11.22 15.74
C TRP A 354 14.11 -10.05 16.66
N VAL A 355 13.76 -8.82 16.27
CA VAL A 355 14.03 -7.63 17.07
C VAL A 355 13.32 -7.67 18.41
N VAL A 356 12.03 -8.03 18.45
CA VAL A 356 11.26 -8.11 19.70
C VAL A 356 11.90 -9.11 20.66
N LEU A 357 12.12 -10.36 20.21
CA LEU A 357 12.62 -11.41 21.08
C LEU A 357 14.04 -11.15 21.62
N ASN A 358 14.92 -10.52 20.81
CA ASN A 358 16.26 -10.13 21.28
C ASN A 358 16.25 -8.97 22.28
N ASN A 359 15.14 -8.25 22.43
CA ASN A 359 15.00 -7.15 23.39
C ASN A 359 14.05 -7.47 24.56
N THR A 360 13.38 -8.63 24.56
CA THR A 360 12.43 -9.05 25.62
C THR A 360 12.76 -10.43 26.21
N ASP A 361 14.04 -10.79 26.26
CA ASP A 361 14.57 -12.08 26.77
C ASP A 361 14.06 -13.35 26.08
N GLY A 362 13.28 -13.24 25.01
CA GLY A 362 12.62 -14.37 24.33
C GLY A 362 13.55 -15.36 23.62
N LEU A 363 14.87 -15.19 23.75
CA LEU A 363 15.91 -16.07 23.21
C LEU A 363 17.07 -16.30 24.21
N ALA A 364 16.86 -15.98 25.50
CA ALA A 364 17.91 -16.03 26.51
C ALA A 364 18.30 -17.47 26.89
N SER A 365 17.34 -18.39 26.91
CA SER A 365 17.51 -19.80 27.23
C SER A 365 17.33 -20.72 26.02
N ASN A 366 17.82 -21.96 26.12
CA ASN A 366 17.58 -22.97 25.08
C ASN A 366 16.09 -23.36 25.03
N GLU A 367 15.38 -23.31 26.15
CA GLU A 367 13.95 -23.59 26.23
C GLU A 367 13.11 -22.54 25.48
N GLU A 368 13.45 -21.25 25.61
CA GLU A 368 12.85 -20.16 24.84
C GLU A 368 13.14 -20.29 23.35
N ARG A 369 14.40 -20.56 23.03
CA ARG A 369 14.86 -20.74 21.65
C ARG A 369 14.22 -21.96 20.99
N GLN A 370 13.98 -23.04 21.74
CA GLN A 370 13.24 -24.22 21.29
C GLN A 370 11.79 -23.87 20.91
N ARG A 371 11.08 -23.07 21.73
CA ARG A 371 9.72 -22.63 21.39
C ARG A 371 9.67 -21.87 20.07
N GLU A 372 10.67 -21.03 19.80
CA GLU A 372 10.75 -20.30 18.53
C GLU A 372 11.20 -21.17 17.35
N VAL A 373 12.04 -22.18 17.58
CA VAL A 373 12.36 -23.20 16.56
C VAL A 373 11.08 -23.95 16.17
N ASP A 374 10.29 -24.40 17.16
CA ASP A 374 9.04 -25.12 16.91
C ASP A 374 8.02 -24.25 16.17
N TYR A 375 7.82 -23.00 16.61
CA TYR A 375 6.99 -22.01 15.91
C TYR A 375 7.43 -21.84 14.46
N THR A 376 8.75 -21.73 14.22
CA THR A 376 9.28 -21.52 12.87
C THR A 376 9.05 -22.75 11.98
N LEU A 377 9.21 -23.96 12.53
CA LEU A 377 8.93 -25.21 11.82
C LEU A 377 7.43 -25.33 11.46
N GLU A 378 6.53 -24.90 12.34
CA GLU A 378 5.09 -24.81 12.03
C GLU A 378 4.82 -23.87 10.86
N LYS A 379 5.47 -22.69 10.81
CA LYS A 379 5.33 -21.75 9.68
C LYS A 379 5.96 -22.28 8.39
N ILE A 380 7.06 -23.03 8.46
CA ILE A 380 7.64 -23.73 7.31
C ILE A 380 6.64 -24.74 6.74
N ALA A 381 5.93 -25.49 7.59
CA ALA A 381 4.93 -26.46 7.14
C ALA A 381 3.78 -25.81 6.35
N VAL A 382 3.43 -24.55 6.66
CA VAL A 382 2.42 -23.78 5.90
C VAL A 382 2.92 -23.41 4.50
N ALA A 383 4.20 -23.12 4.33
CA ALA A 383 4.79 -22.71 3.06
C ALA A 383 6.26 -23.14 2.95
N VAL A 384 6.48 -24.39 2.55
CA VAL A 384 7.81 -25.02 2.58
C VAL A 384 8.86 -24.32 1.70
N HIS A 385 8.45 -23.71 0.58
CA HIS A 385 9.33 -22.91 -0.28
C HIS A 385 9.40 -21.42 0.10
N ASN A 386 8.94 -21.02 1.28
CA ASN A 386 9.11 -19.65 1.77
C ASN A 386 10.49 -19.49 2.42
N GLU A 387 11.38 -18.72 1.81
CA GLU A 387 12.74 -18.49 2.29
C GLU A 387 12.80 -17.81 3.68
N SER A 388 11.85 -16.92 4.00
CA SER A 388 11.90 -16.09 5.22
C SER A 388 12.01 -16.90 6.52
N PRO A 389 11.14 -17.88 6.82
CA PRO A 389 11.26 -18.71 8.01
C PRO A 389 12.51 -19.60 8.01
N TRP A 390 13.01 -20.03 6.84
CA TRP A 390 14.29 -20.77 6.79
C TRP A 390 15.48 -19.89 7.19
N ASN A 391 15.50 -18.65 6.71
CA ASN A 391 16.52 -17.66 7.10
C ASN A 391 16.41 -17.30 8.58
N TYR A 392 15.19 -17.16 9.09
CA TYR A 392 14.94 -16.94 10.51
C TYR A 392 15.41 -18.12 11.37
N LEU A 393 15.09 -19.35 10.97
CA LEU A 393 15.53 -20.58 11.65
C LEU A 393 17.05 -20.69 11.71
N ARG A 394 17.75 -20.38 10.61
CA ARG A 394 19.22 -20.30 10.56
C ARG A 394 19.75 -19.27 11.55
N GLY A 395 19.09 -18.13 11.67
CA GLY A 395 19.42 -17.10 12.66
C GLY A 395 19.26 -17.60 14.10
N LEU A 396 18.15 -18.30 14.39
CA LEU A 396 17.85 -18.84 15.72
C LEU A 396 18.90 -19.83 16.21
N VAL A 397 19.35 -20.73 15.33
CA VAL A 397 20.25 -21.83 15.72
C VAL A 397 21.73 -21.50 15.58
N ARG A 398 22.09 -20.33 15.06
CA ARG A 398 23.47 -19.90 14.90
C ARG A 398 24.16 -19.82 16.27
N GLY A 399 25.26 -20.55 16.45
CA GLY A 399 25.97 -20.70 17.73
C GLY A 399 25.36 -21.71 18.69
N HIS A 400 24.25 -22.35 18.32
CA HIS A 400 23.55 -23.38 19.08
C HIS A 400 23.29 -24.64 18.23
N GLU A 401 24.07 -24.82 17.15
CA GLU A 401 23.81 -25.83 16.12
C GLU A 401 23.78 -27.24 16.72
N THR A 402 24.70 -27.55 17.64
CA THR A 402 24.76 -28.86 18.31
C THR A 402 23.50 -29.20 19.10
N THR A 403 22.83 -28.19 19.66
CA THR A 403 21.61 -28.37 20.47
C THR A 403 20.43 -28.79 19.59
N PHE A 404 20.31 -28.18 18.40
CA PHE A 404 19.14 -28.36 17.53
C PHE A 404 19.39 -29.29 16.33
N ALA A 405 20.65 -29.71 16.09
CA ALA A 405 21.04 -30.48 14.90
C ALA A 405 20.23 -31.77 14.70
N ALA A 406 19.98 -32.54 15.78
CA ALA A 406 19.24 -33.80 15.67
C ALA A 406 17.80 -33.58 15.17
N GLN A 407 17.08 -32.63 15.78
CA GLN A 407 15.71 -32.26 15.39
C GLN A 407 15.68 -31.73 13.96
N LEU A 408 16.57 -30.79 13.63
CA LEU A 408 16.56 -30.11 12.34
C LEU A 408 16.96 -31.03 11.20
N LYS A 409 17.95 -31.91 11.37
CA LYS A 409 18.27 -32.94 10.36
C LYS A 409 17.10 -33.89 10.14
N GLY A 410 16.44 -34.32 11.21
CA GLY A 410 15.24 -35.15 11.11
C GLY A 410 14.16 -34.47 10.26
N LYS A 411 13.88 -33.19 10.56
CA LYS A 411 12.89 -32.41 9.84
C LYS A 411 13.25 -32.06 8.40
N THR A 412 14.50 -31.70 8.11
CA THR A 412 14.91 -31.43 6.72
C THR A 412 14.86 -32.69 5.86
N ARG A 413 15.24 -33.87 6.40
CA ARG A 413 15.09 -35.14 5.68
C ARG A 413 13.63 -35.52 5.44
N GLU A 414 12.76 -35.33 6.44
CA GLU A 414 11.31 -35.53 6.29
C GLU A 414 10.74 -34.64 5.18
N ILE A 415 11.11 -33.35 5.17
CA ILE A 415 10.68 -32.40 4.14
C ILE A 415 11.21 -32.80 2.77
N LEU A 416 12.49 -33.16 2.64
CA LEU A 416 13.07 -33.57 1.35
C LEU A 416 12.50 -34.88 0.82
N ALA A 417 12.01 -35.76 1.68
CA ALA A 417 11.29 -36.96 1.26
C ALA A 417 9.90 -36.64 0.67
N ALA A 418 9.24 -35.59 1.16
CA ALA A 418 7.92 -35.15 0.68
C ALA A 418 8.00 -34.08 -0.42
N THR A 419 9.09 -33.32 -0.48
CA THR A 419 9.30 -32.16 -1.34
C THR A 419 10.80 -32.07 -1.64
N ASP A 420 11.24 -32.91 -2.57
CA ASP A 420 12.64 -33.10 -2.96
C ASP A 420 13.28 -31.86 -3.61
N ASP A 421 12.46 -30.99 -4.19
CA ASP A 421 12.88 -29.72 -4.79
C ASP A 421 13.05 -28.57 -3.78
N CYS A 422 12.83 -28.81 -2.48
CA CYS A 422 12.98 -27.77 -1.45
C CYS A 422 14.46 -27.41 -1.22
N ILE A 423 14.93 -26.41 -1.95
CA ILE A 423 16.33 -25.95 -1.89
C ILE A 423 16.74 -25.49 -0.48
N PHE A 424 15.82 -24.95 0.30
CA PHE A 424 16.11 -24.41 1.63
C PHE A 424 16.35 -25.52 2.67
N ALA A 425 15.55 -26.59 2.60
CA ALA A 425 15.73 -27.77 3.43
C ALA A 425 17.06 -28.47 3.11
N ALA A 426 17.36 -28.66 1.81
CA ALA A 426 18.63 -29.23 1.36
C ALA A 426 19.83 -28.37 1.81
N ALA A 427 19.75 -27.05 1.63
CA ALA A 427 20.81 -26.14 2.06
C ALA A 427 21.03 -26.18 3.57
N LEU A 428 19.96 -26.22 4.39
CA LEU A 428 20.09 -26.30 5.85
C LEU A 428 20.67 -27.65 6.28
N LEU A 429 20.23 -28.75 5.65
CA LEU A 429 20.78 -30.08 5.92
C LEU A 429 22.28 -30.13 5.65
N VAL A 430 22.73 -29.57 4.52
CA VAL A 430 24.16 -29.44 4.21
C VAL A 430 24.89 -28.68 5.33
N ASP A 431 24.37 -27.53 5.78
CA ASP A 431 25.05 -26.75 6.83
C ASP A 431 25.17 -27.52 8.17
N LEU A 432 24.19 -28.35 8.51
CA LEU A 432 24.22 -29.17 9.72
C LEU A 432 25.21 -30.34 9.59
N LEU A 433 25.19 -31.05 8.44
CA LEU A 433 26.05 -32.21 8.20
C LEU A 433 27.54 -31.86 8.20
N VAL A 434 27.89 -30.70 7.64
CA VAL A 434 29.30 -30.24 7.58
C VAL A 434 29.89 -30.02 8.97
N ASN A 435 29.05 -29.73 9.97
CA ASN A 435 29.50 -29.52 11.35
C ASN A 435 29.75 -30.83 12.12
N GLU A 436 29.35 -31.99 11.60
CA GLU A 436 29.47 -33.29 12.31
C GLU A 436 30.83 -33.98 12.13
N ALA A 437 31.63 -33.56 11.15
CA ALA A 437 32.98 -34.07 10.90
C ALA A 437 33.08 -35.62 10.79
N THR A 438 32.02 -36.31 10.35
CA THR A 438 32.02 -37.74 10.02
C THR A 438 32.06 -37.95 8.51
N ALA A 439 32.66 -39.06 8.07
CA ALA A 439 32.74 -39.39 6.64
C ALA A 439 31.34 -39.53 6.01
N GLU A 440 30.41 -40.14 6.74
CA GLU A 440 29.03 -40.34 6.31
C GLU A 440 28.28 -39.01 6.12
N ALA A 441 28.47 -38.05 7.05
CA ALA A 441 27.83 -36.75 6.95
C ALA A 441 28.41 -35.91 5.80
N VAL A 442 29.72 -35.99 5.58
CA VAL A 442 30.40 -35.32 4.45
C VAL A 442 29.90 -35.87 3.12
N ASP A 443 29.75 -37.18 2.97
CA ASP A 443 29.26 -37.79 1.74
C ASP A 443 27.78 -37.48 1.46
N GLU A 444 26.94 -37.46 2.50
CA GLU A 444 25.55 -37.00 2.38
C GLU A 444 25.49 -35.52 1.97
N ALA A 445 26.33 -34.66 2.56
CA ALA A 445 26.40 -33.24 2.20
C ALA A 445 26.83 -33.03 0.74
N LYS A 446 27.83 -33.77 0.25
CA LYS A 446 28.26 -33.74 -1.16
C LYS A 446 27.11 -34.06 -2.11
N LYS A 447 26.34 -35.12 -1.81
CA LYS A 447 25.17 -35.52 -2.61
C LYS A 447 24.16 -34.39 -2.72
N HIS A 448 23.81 -33.74 -1.61
CA HIS A 448 22.88 -32.61 -1.64
C HIS A 448 23.43 -31.39 -2.38
N LEU A 449 24.73 -31.09 -2.26
CA LEU A 449 25.38 -30.02 -3.01
C LEU A 449 25.36 -30.27 -4.52
N GLU A 450 25.58 -31.50 -4.96
CA GLU A 450 25.49 -31.86 -6.39
C GLU A 450 24.07 -31.68 -6.93
N ILE A 451 23.05 -32.11 -6.18
CA ILE A 451 21.63 -31.92 -6.53
C ILE A 451 21.30 -30.42 -6.60
N LEU A 452 21.67 -29.64 -5.59
CA LEU A 452 21.47 -28.18 -5.57
C LEU A 452 22.13 -27.50 -6.78
N MET A 453 23.36 -27.89 -7.10
CA MET A 453 24.14 -27.30 -8.18
C MET A 453 23.59 -27.65 -9.57
N ASN A 454 23.15 -28.88 -9.78
CA ASN A 454 22.85 -29.42 -11.11
C ASN A 454 21.34 -29.55 -11.41
N GLU A 455 20.50 -29.57 -10.38
CA GLU A 455 19.07 -29.90 -10.52
C GLU A 455 18.19 -28.77 -9.97
N THR A 456 18.27 -28.46 -8.68
CA THR A 456 17.22 -27.67 -7.99
C THR A 456 17.53 -26.18 -7.82
N ASP A 457 18.80 -25.76 -7.67
CA ASP A 457 19.19 -24.35 -7.46
C ASP A 457 20.32 -23.90 -8.41
N ARG A 458 20.11 -24.14 -9.71
CA ARG A 458 21.09 -23.86 -10.78
C ARG A 458 21.53 -22.40 -10.83
N VAL A 459 20.68 -21.45 -10.42
CA VAL A 459 21.03 -20.03 -10.38
C VAL A 459 22.18 -19.75 -9.41
N ARG A 460 22.32 -20.56 -8.35
CA ARG A 460 23.43 -20.49 -7.39
C ARG A 460 24.49 -21.57 -7.61
N LYS A 461 24.59 -22.15 -8.82
CA LYS A 461 25.59 -23.19 -9.16
C LYS A 461 27.02 -22.84 -8.72
N ALA A 462 27.48 -21.62 -9.01
CA ALA A 462 28.83 -21.19 -8.62
C ALA A 462 29.03 -21.19 -7.09
N TYR A 463 28.00 -20.83 -6.34
CA TYR A 463 28.02 -20.88 -4.87
C TYR A 463 28.09 -22.33 -4.36
N TRP A 464 27.27 -23.24 -4.90
CA TRP A 464 27.31 -24.66 -4.51
C TRP A 464 28.62 -25.35 -4.88
N GLN A 465 29.21 -25.00 -6.02
CA GLN A 465 30.55 -25.46 -6.40
C GLN A 465 31.62 -24.97 -5.43
N PHE A 466 31.55 -23.69 -5.02
CA PHE A 466 32.43 -23.16 -3.99
C PHE A 466 32.25 -23.91 -2.66
N ARG A 467 31.01 -24.10 -2.19
CA ARG A 467 30.71 -24.85 -0.98
C ARG A 467 31.29 -26.27 -1.03
N LEU A 468 31.10 -26.98 -2.14
CA LEU A 468 31.66 -28.33 -2.36
C LEU A 468 33.19 -28.34 -2.24
N SER A 469 33.88 -27.35 -2.81
CA SER A 469 35.35 -27.24 -2.74
C SER A 469 35.89 -26.96 -1.34
N THR A 470 35.03 -26.52 -0.41
CA THR A 470 35.41 -26.18 0.97
C THR A 470 35.05 -27.26 2.00
N LEU A 471 34.39 -28.34 1.57
CA LEU A 471 34.19 -29.52 2.41
C LEU A 471 35.56 -30.17 2.68
N LYS A 472 35.93 -30.27 3.96
CA LYS A 472 37.16 -30.93 4.40
C LYS A 472 36.93 -32.42 4.62
#